data_AF-A0AAC9ZBH8-F1
#
_entry.id   AF-A0AAC9ZBH8-F1
#
_cell.length_a   1.000
_cell.length_b   1.000
_cell.length_c   1.000
_cell.angle_alpha   90.00
_cell.angle_beta   90.00
_cell.angle_gamma   90.00
#
_symmetry.space_group_name_H-M   'P 1'
#
loop_
_entity.id
_entity.type
_entity.pdbx_description
1 polymer ?
#
loop_
_entity_poly.entity_id
_entity_poly.type
_entity_poly.pdbx_seq_one_letter_code
_entity_poly.pdbx_strand_id
1 'polypeptide(L)' 'MSDADKTEITPALPPAAQRALAEAAERRKAAEAEAANRPVELGGRDGPDPARYGDWEKKGIAIDF' A
#
# COMPACT_ATOMS: atom_id res chain seq x y z
N MET A 1 -18.93 8.32 13.53
CA MET A 1 -18.03 8.07 14.68
C MET A 1 -16.66 8.51 14.25
N SER A 2 -16.13 9.45 15.02
CA SER A 2 -15.11 10.43 14.71
C SER A 2 -13.72 9.85 14.45
N ASP A 3 -13.07 10.41 13.43
CA ASP A 3 -11.66 10.27 13.04
C ASP A 3 -10.73 10.99 14.04
N ALA A 4 -10.84 10.64 15.33
CA ALA A 4 -10.26 11.43 16.43
C ALA A 4 -9.60 10.58 17.53
N ASP A 5 -9.08 9.40 17.19
CA ASP A 5 -8.40 8.53 18.15
C ASP A 5 -7.08 7.98 17.58
N LYS A 6 -6.18 8.86 17.15
CA LYS A 6 -4.83 8.49 16.69
C LYS A 6 -3.73 9.38 17.28
N THR A 7 -3.96 9.91 18.48
CA THR A 7 -3.01 10.78 19.19
C THR A 7 -2.88 10.45 20.68
N GLU A 8 -3.08 9.20 21.07
CA GLU A 8 -2.62 8.73 22.40
C GLU A 8 -1.53 7.66 22.20
N ILE A 9 -0.33 8.14 21.88
CA ILE A 9 0.89 7.33 21.88
C ILE A 9 1.24 7.03 23.35
N THR A 10 0.78 5.89 23.84
CA THR A 10 1.22 5.30 25.13
C THR A 10 1.64 3.85 24.91
N PRO A 11 2.70 3.34 25.57
CA PRO A 11 3.99 3.92 25.94
C PRO A 11 5.01 3.70 24.80
N ALA A 12 6.26 4.15 24.95
CA ALA A 12 7.33 3.90 23.97
C ALA A 12 7.30 2.43 23.48
N LEU A 13 7.05 2.24 22.18
CA LEU A 13 7.00 0.91 21.56
C LEU A 13 8.23 0.10 22.00
N PRO A 14 8.09 -1.18 22.37
CA PRO A 14 9.24 -1.99 22.73
C PRO A 14 10.26 -1.98 21.57
N PRO A 15 11.57 -2.08 21.84
CA PRO A 15 12.61 -1.98 20.81
C PRO A 15 12.44 -3.01 19.70
N ALA A 16 11.79 -4.15 19.97
CA ALA A 16 11.40 -5.11 18.94
C ALA A 16 10.36 -4.56 17.96
N ALA A 17 9.32 -3.87 18.46
CA ALA A 17 8.28 -3.28 17.62
C ALA A 17 8.82 -2.12 16.77
N GLN A 18 9.70 -1.28 17.33
CA GLN A 18 10.36 -0.22 16.57
C GLN A 18 11.20 -0.77 15.42
N ARG A 19 11.99 -1.83 15.67
CA ARG A 19 12.77 -2.51 14.62
C ARG A 19 11.89 -3.13 13.55
N ALA A 20 10.81 -3.81 13.94
CA ALA A 20 9.87 -4.39 13.00
C ALA A 20 9.21 -3.33 12.09
N LEU A 21 8.82 -2.18 12.66
CA LEU A 21 8.27 -1.06 11.89
C LEU A 21 9.31 -0.44 10.95
N ALA A 22 10.55 -0.27 11.41
CA ALA A 22 11.64 0.24 10.59
C ALA A 22 11.93 -0.70 9.41
N GLU A 23 12.06 -2.00 9.64
CA GLU A 23 12.27 -3.00 8.58
C GLU A 23 11.10 -3.03 7.59
N ALA A 24 9.86 -2.98 8.07
CA ALA A 24 8.69 -2.91 7.21
C ALA A 24 8.66 -1.61 6.38
N ALA A 25 9.08 -0.48 6.95
CA ALA A 25 9.19 0.78 6.23
C ALA A 25 10.26 0.71 5.13
N GLU A 26 11.42 0.13 5.42
CA GLU A 26 12.49 -0.05 4.41
C GLU A 26 12.04 -0.98 3.28
N ARG A 27 11.32 -2.08 3.58
CA ARG A 27 10.72 -2.94 2.54
C ARG A 27 9.74 -2.18 1.65
N ARG A 28 8.86 -1.35 2.24
CA ARG A 28 7.91 -0.54 1.47
C ARG A 28 8.62 0.46 0.56
N LYS A 29 9.62 1.19 1.08
CA LYS A 29 10.41 2.12 0.27
C LYS A 29 11.11 1.45 -0.89
N ALA A 30 11.68 0.25 -0.68
CA ALA A 30 12.33 -0.51 -1.75
C ALA A 30 11.33 -0.91 -2.84
N ALA A 31 10.14 -1.40 -2.46
CA ALA A 31 9.08 -1.75 -3.40
C ALA A 31 8.53 -0.51 -4.16
N GLU A 32 8.38 0.62 -3.48
CA GLU A 32 7.97 1.90 -4.09
C GLU A 32 9.03 2.43 -5.06
N ALA A 33 10.31 2.34 -4.71
CA ALA A 33 11.42 2.74 -5.59
C ALA A 33 11.50 1.85 -6.83
N GLU A 34 11.29 0.54 -6.69
CA GLU A 34 11.20 -0.38 -7.82
C GLU A 34 9.97 -0.05 -8.70
N ALA A 35 8.83 0.25 -8.08
CA ALA A 35 7.63 0.67 -8.80
C ALA A 35 7.80 2.00 -9.53
N ALA A 36 8.53 2.96 -8.97
CA ALA A 36 8.80 4.26 -9.58
C ALA A 36 9.68 4.15 -10.85
N ASN A 37 10.52 3.12 -10.95
CA ASN A 37 11.33 2.85 -12.14
C ASN A 37 10.55 2.14 -13.25
N ARG A 38 9.33 1.65 -12.98
CA ARG A 38 8.49 1.03 -14.01
C ARG A 38 7.80 2.12 -14.84
N PRO A 39 7.60 1.91 -16.16
CA PRO A 39 6.84 2.84 -16.98
C PRO A 39 5.44 3.02 -16.38
N VAL A 40 4.94 4.26 -16.43
CA VAL A 40 3.57 4.57 -16.00
C VAL A 40 2.60 3.86 -16.94
N GLU A 41 1.67 3.12 -16.37
CA GLU A 41 0.57 2.52 -17.13
C GLU A 41 -0.40 3.62 -17.56
N LEU A 42 -0.44 3.92 -18.86
CA LEU A 42 -1.31 4.94 -19.44
C LEU A 42 -2.60 4.30 -19.96
N GLY A 43 -3.74 4.85 -19.57
CA GLY A 43 -5.06 4.37 -20.01
C GLY A 43 -5.64 3.22 -19.18
N GLY A 44 -4.96 2.79 -18.12
CA GLY A 44 -5.46 1.81 -17.15
C GLY A 44 -6.19 2.44 -15.95
N ARG A 45 -6.85 1.60 -15.14
CA ARG A 45 -7.44 2.01 -13.85
C ARG A 45 -6.33 2.44 -12.88
N ASP A 46 -6.64 3.36 -11.97
CA ASP A 46 -5.75 3.70 -10.86
C ASP A 46 -5.35 2.43 -10.08
N GLY A 47 -4.06 2.28 -9.83
CA GLY A 47 -3.51 1.15 -9.09
C GLY A 47 -2.82 0.11 -9.98
N PRO A 48 -2.40 -1.02 -9.39
CA PRO A 48 -1.72 -2.09 -10.10
C PRO A 48 -2.63 -2.70 -11.17
N ASP A 49 -2.03 -3.05 -12.30
CA ASP A 49 -2.73 -3.61 -13.46
C ASP A 49 -3.57 -4.86 -13.11
N PRO A 50 -4.90 -4.81 -13.30
CA PRO A 50 -5.80 -5.95 -13.13
C PRO A 50 -5.30 -7.23 -13.80
N ALA A 51 -4.70 -7.14 -14.98
CA ALA A 51 -4.20 -8.30 -15.72
C ALA A 51 -3.02 -8.97 -15.02
N ARG A 52 -2.21 -8.20 -14.28
CA ARG A 52 -1.05 -8.72 -13.53
C ARG A 52 -1.43 -9.29 -12.16
N TYR A 53 -2.46 -8.74 -11.53
CA TYR A 53 -2.79 -9.06 -10.14
C TYR A 53 -4.16 -9.73 -9.96
N GLY A 54 -4.90 -9.97 -11.04
CA GLY A 54 -6.19 -10.66 -11.02
C GLY A 54 -7.35 -9.82 -10.46
N ASP A 55 -7.15 -8.52 -10.22
CA ASP A 55 -8.19 -7.61 -9.72
C ASP A 55 -9.01 -7.01 -10.88
N TRP A 56 -9.84 -7.85 -11.49
CA TRP A 56 -10.77 -7.48 -12.57
C TRP A 56 -12.11 -6.94 -12.03
N GLU A 57 -12.26 -6.84 -10.71
CA GLU A 57 -13.50 -6.39 -10.09
C GLU A 57 -13.46 -4.91 -9.75
N LYS A 58 -14.54 -4.19 -10.07
CA LYS A 58 -14.78 -2.82 -9.59
C LYS A 58 -16.16 -2.76 -8.99
N LYS A 59 -16.24 -2.51 -7.68
CA LYS A 59 -17.51 -2.50 -6.91
C LYS A 59 -18.29 -3.83 -7.04
N GLY A 60 -17.58 -4.97 -7.09
CA GLY A 60 -18.20 -6.31 -7.16
C GLY A 60 -18.75 -6.68 -8.54
N ILE A 61 -18.38 -5.94 -9.58
CA ILE A 61 -18.71 -6.25 -10.98
C ILE A 61 -17.39 -6.55 -11.69
N ALA A 62 -17.31 -7.71 -12.35
CA ALA A 62 -16.20 -8.01 -13.26
C ALA A 62 -16.32 -7.09 -14.47
N ILE A 63 -15.28 -6.31 -14.74
CA ILE A 63 -15.23 -5.35 -15.84
C ILE A 63 -14.17 -5.81 -16.82
N ASP A 64 -14.52 -5.81 -18.11
CA ASP A 64 -13.59 -5.97 -19.23
C ASP A 64 -13.64 -4.66 -20.05
N PHE A 65 -12.46 -4.15 -20.40
CA PHE A 65 -12.13 -2.90 -21.14
C PHE A 65 -12.70 -1.56 -20.60
#